data_AF-A0A3D0W754-F1
#
_entry.id   AF-A0A3D0W754-F1
#
_cell.length_a   1.000
_cell.length_b   1.000
_cell.length_c   1.000
_cell.angle_alpha   90.00
_cell.angle_beta   90.00
_cell.angle_gamma   90.00
#
_symmetry.space_group_name_H-M   'P 1'
#
loop_
_entity.id
_entity.type
_entity.pdbx_description
1 polymer ?
#
loop_
_entity_poly.entity_id
_entity_poly.type
_entity_poly.pdbx_seq_one_letter_code
_entity_poly.pdbx_strand_id
1 'polypeptide(L)'
;KKNHHVIYLKISDPSNQQSFKSNLKSIISKHRIQKFEYQEPDEYRLDQDLKDFCKSIHIPHECVSSEHFFTERNEVNNLFKDKKQWLMETFYRHMRKKHHILMSDQGEPMGSKWNFDHDNRKPWKGEPKTLNDHRHVHDHSEVWNEIIESKVKSFGHDHAHEFSWPLNRKEALKQLTYFIKHVLIHFGDYQDAMHKDETRMFHSLISFALNTKML
;
A
#
# COMPACT_ATOMS: atom_id res chain seq x y z
N LYS A 1 12.50 -18.50 4.07
CA LYS A 1 11.26 -18.91 4.80
C LYS A 1 10.25 -19.40 3.77
N LYS A 2 9.54 -20.51 4.03
CA LYS A 2 8.66 -21.20 3.05
C LYS A 2 9.38 -21.75 1.80
N ASN A 3 10.52 -22.43 1.96
CA ASN A 3 11.28 -23.06 0.86
C ASN A 3 11.80 -22.14 -0.26
N HIS A 4 11.80 -20.83 -0.06
CA HIS A 4 12.47 -19.89 -0.98
C HIS A 4 13.94 -19.66 -0.60
N HIS A 5 14.79 -19.61 -1.62
CA HIS A 5 16.14 -19.04 -1.52
C HIS A 5 16.05 -17.51 -1.74
N VAL A 6 16.53 -16.74 -0.77
CA VAL A 6 16.42 -15.28 -0.79
C VAL A 6 17.82 -14.68 -0.83
N ILE A 7 18.08 -13.90 -1.87
CA ILE A 7 19.27 -13.04 -1.96
C ILE A 7 18.84 -11.66 -1.48
N TYR A 8 19.36 -11.22 -0.34
CA TYR A 8 19.04 -9.92 0.25
C TYR A 8 20.29 -9.04 0.21
N LEU A 9 20.23 -7.95 -0.54
CA LEU A 9 21.31 -6.95 -0.60
C LEU A 9 20.94 -5.80 0.33
N LYS A 10 21.71 -5.64 1.42
CA LYS A 10 21.60 -4.49 2.30
C LYS A 10 22.04 -3.21 1.60
N ILE A 11 21.63 -2.06 2.13
CA ILE A 11 22.09 -0.77 1.58
C ILE A 11 23.59 -0.57 1.78
N SER A 12 24.13 -1.08 2.89
CA SER A 12 25.56 -1.09 3.23
C SER A 12 26.34 -2.26 2.63
N ASP A 13 25.67 -3.20 1.92
CA ASP A 13 26.33 -4.40 1.42
C ASP A 13 27.44 -4.01 0.41
N PRO A 14 28.70 -4.47 0.60
CA PRO A 14 29.79 -4.16 -0.34
C PRO A 14 29.54 -4.65 -1.77
N SER A 15 28.66 -5.64 -1.95
CA SER A 15 28.25 -6.16 -3.26
C SER A 15 27.08 -5.40 -3.88
N ASN A 16 26.42 -4.51 -3.13
CA ASN A 16 25.34 -3.66 -3.64
C ASN A 16 25.91 -2.55 -4.53
N GLN A 17 25.56 -2.60 -5.81
CA GLN A 17 26.01 -1.65 -6.83
C GLN A 17 25.20 -0.34 -6.85
N GLN A 18 24.32 -0.13 -5.87
CA GLN A 18 23.44 1.03 -5.74
C GLN A 18 22.62 1.30 -7.02
N SER A 19 22.34 0.24 -7.76
CA SER A 19 21.62 0.26 -9.03
C SER A 19 20.85 -1.03 -9.18
N PHE A 20 19.54 -0.91 -9.33
CA PHE A 20 18.64 -2.04 -9.54
C PHE A 20 19.06 -2.89 -10.74
N LYS A 21 19.32 -2.25 -11.89
CA LYS A 21 19.74 -2.91 -13.13
C LYS A 21 21.08 -3.64 -12.97
N SER A 22 22.05 -3.00 -12.31
CA SER A 22 23.39 -3.57 -12.14
C SER A 22 23.34 -4.79 -11.20
N ASN A 23 22.66 -4.65 -10.05
CA ASN A 23 22.47 -5.75 -9.09
C ASN A 23 21.80 -6.97 -9.74
N LEU A 24 20.73 -6.76 -10.51
CA LEU A 24 20.06 -7.86 -11.21
C LEU A 24 20.96 -8.55 -12.23
N LYS A 25 21.75 -7.82 -13.04
CA LYS A 25 22.71 -8.43 -13.98
C LYS A 25 23.75 -9.27 -13.25
N SER A 26 24.29 -8.75 -12.14
CA SER A 26 25.26 -9.46 -11.31
C SER A 26 24.68 -10.77 -10.77
N ILE A 27 23.46 -10.72 -10.22
CA ILE A 27 22.78 -11.90 -9.66
C ILE A 27 22.46 -12.92 -10.75
N ILE A 28 21.89 -12.49 -11.89
CA ILE A 28 21.54 -13.38 -13.00
C ILE A 28 22.78 -14.13 -13.50
N SER A 29 23.90 -13.43 -13.70
CA SER A 29 25.15 -14.02 -14.15
C SER A 29 25.72 -14.99 -13.12
N LYS A 30 25.87 -14.54 -11.86
CA LYS A 30 26.46 -15.32 -10.77
C LYS A 30 25.72 -16.63 -10.51
N HIS A 31 24.38 -16.60 -10.57
CA HIS A 31 23.52 -17.74 -10.25
C HIS A 31 23.02 -18.49 -11.49
N ARG A 32 23.42 -18.08 -12.71
CA ARG A 32 22.99 -18.67 -13.98
C ARG A 32 21.45 -18.77 -14.07
N ILE A 33 20.77 -17.70 -13.68
CA ILE A 33 19.31 -17.61 -13.69
C ILE A 33 18.81 -17.78 -15.12
N GLN A 34 17.77 -18.61 -15.31
CA GLN A 34 17.23 -18.96 -16.64
C GLN A 34 15.93 -18.23 -16.99
N LYS A 35 15.25 -17.62 -16.00
CA LYS A 35 14.04 -16.80 -16.20
C LYS A 35 14.02 -15.66 -15.20
N PHE A 36 13.62 -14.47 -15.64
CA PHE A 36 13.41 -13.31 -14.77
C PHE A 36 11.93 -12.92 -14.72
N GLU A 37 11.31 -13.01 -13.55
CA GLU A 37 9.92 -12.64 -13.36
C GLU A 37 9.81 -11.51 -12.34
N TYR A 38 8.90 -10.58 -12.57
CA TYR A 38 8.64 -9.47 -11.67
C TYR A 38 7.16 -9.12 -11.64
N GLN A 39 6.73 -8.59 -10.50
CA GLN A 39 5.39 -8.04 -10.38
C GLN A 39 5.32 -6.65 -10.99
N GLU A 40 4.18 -6.37 -11.59
CA GLU A 40 3.71 -5.04 -11.94
C GLU A 40 4.07 -3.98 -10.86
N PRO A 41 4.90 -2.97 -11.19
CA PRO A 41 5.26 -1.93 -10.25
C PRO A 41 4.16 -0.86 -10.15
N ASP A 42 4.15 -0.18 -8.99
CA ASP A 42 3.17 0.84 -8.64
C ASP A 42 3.65 2.27 -8.97
N GLU A 43 4.81 2.41 -9.62
CA GLU A 43 5.35 3.69 -10.10
C GLU A 43 5.79 3.62 -11.58
N TYR A 44 5.51 4.67 -12.35
CA TYR A 44 5.81 4.72 -13.78
C TYR A 44 7.31 4.63 -14.08
N ARG A 45 8.15 5.29 -13.28
CA ARG A 45 9.61 5.27 -13.47
C ARG A 45 10.16 3.84 -13.39
N LEU A 46 9.75 3.07 -12.38
CA LEU A 46 10.17 1.67 -12.21
C LEU A 46 9.60 0.78 -13.30
N ASP A 47 8.36 1.01 -13.74
CA ASP A 47 7.78 0.32 -14.89
C ASP A 47 8.64 0.46 -16.15
N GLN A 48 9.08 1.69 -16.47
CA GLN A 48 10.00 1.93 -17.58
C GLN A 48 11.37 1.28 -17.35
N ASP A 49 11.93 1.43 -16.13
CA ASP A 49 13.23 0.85 -15.80
C ASP A 49 13.26 -0.68 -15.93
N LEU A 50 12.19 -1.38 -15.52
CA LEU A 50 12.05 -2.82 -15.64
C LEU A 50 11.84 -3.26 -17.10
N LYS A 51 11.03 -2.53 -17.88
CA LYS A 51 10.86 -2.77 -19.32
C LYS A 51 12.18 -2.63 -20.06
N ASP A 52 12.94 -1.59 -19.78
CA ASP A 52 14.25 -1.37 -20.40
C ASP A 52 15.29 -2.39 -19.93
N PHE A 53 15.22 -2.80 -18.65
CA PHE A 53 16.05 -3.88 -18.15
C PHE A 53 15.79 -5.20 -18.89
N CYS A 54 14.52 -5.55 -19.10
CA CYS A 54 14.11 -6.76 -19.84
C CYS A 54 14.67 -6.76 -21.27
N LYS A 55 14.65 -5.62 -21.97
CA LYS A 55 15.28 -5.48 -23.30
C LYS A 55 16.80 -5.72 -23.28
N SER A 56 17.45 -5.61 -22.11
CA SER A 56 18.90 -5.71 -21.97
C SER A 56 19.41 -7.10 -21.58
N ILE A 57 18.53 -8.06 -21.32
CA ILE A 57 18.86 -9.44 -20.92
C ILE A 57 18.41 -10.43 -21.99
N HIS A 58 19.10 -11.57 -22.09
CA HIS A 58 18.85 -12.60 -23.11
C HIS A 58 18.10 -13.84 -22.59
N ILE A 59 17.61 -13.77 -21.35
CA ILE A 59 16.82 -14.85 -20.74
C ILE A 59 15.33 -14.53 -20.86
N PRO A 60 14.45 -15.54 -20.93
CA PRO A 60 13.02 -15.35 -20.82
C PRO A 60 12.65 -14.47 -19.62
N HIS A 61 11.71 -13.55 -19.82
CA HIS A 61 11.24 -12.67 -18.78
C HIS A 61 9.73 -12.46 -18.84
N GLU A 62 9.11 -12.22 -17.69
CA GLU A 62 7.67 -12.04 -17.59
C GLU A 62 7.30 -11.02 -16.51
N CYS A 63 6.36 -10.13 -16.85
CA CYS A 63 5.71 -9.26 -15.89
C CYS A 63 4.37 -9.89 -15.50
N VAL A 64 4.13 -10.06 -14.21
CA VAL A 64 2.88 -10.65 -13.68
C VAL A 64 2.13 -9.62 -12.84
N SER A 65 0.80 -9.77 -12.75
CA SER A 65 -0.02 -8.94 -11.87
C SER A 65 0.49 -9.00 -10.43
N SER A 66 0.40 -7.86 -9.72
CA SER A 66 0.64 -7.85 -8.28
C SER A 66 -0.54 -8.41 -7.48
N GLU A 67 -1.70 -8.57 -8.13
CA GLU A 67 -2.99 -8.98 -7.52
C GLU A 67 -3.41 -8.11 -6.32
N HIS A 68 -2.80 -6.92 -6.19
CA HIS A 68 -2.99 -6.04 -5.05
C HIS A 68 -4.20 -5.10 -5.23
N PHE A 69 -4.55 -4.78 -6.47
CA PHE A 69 -5.69 -3.92 -6.79
C PHE A 69 -6.93 -4.74 -7.13
N PHE A 70 -8.11 -4.21 -6.81
CA PHE A 70 -9.40 -4.77 -7.22
C PHE A 70 -9.67 -4.67 -8.73
N THR A 71 -8.78 -4.01 -9.46
CA THR A 71 -8.86 -3.80 -10.91
C THR A 71 -7.66 -4.38 -11.62
N GLU A 72 -7.87 -4.80 -12.86
CA GLU A 72 -6.77 -5.04 -13.79
C GLU A 72 -6.15 -3.72 -14.25
N ARG A 73 -4.88 -3.75 -14.66
CA ARG A 73 -4.10 -2.56 -15.06
C ARG A 73 -4.82 -1.63 -16.05
N ASN A 74 -5.53 -2.20 -17.03
CA ASN A 74 -6.19 -1.43 -18.10
C ASN A 74 -7.70 -1.23 -17.87
N GLU A 75 -8.25 -1.66 -16.73
CA GLU A 75 -9.69 -1.68 -16.51
C GLU A 75 -10.30 -0.27 -16.50
N VAL A 76 -9.65 0.69 -15.85
CA VAL A 76 -10.13 2.09 -15.83
C VAL A 76 -10.13 2.68 -17.24
N ASN A 77 -9.09 2.43 -18.02
CA ASN A 77 -9.03 2.87 -19.42
C ASN A 77 -10.19 2.28 -20.23
N ASN A 78 -10.48 0.99 -20.05
CA ASN A 78 -11.58 0.32 -20.74
C ASN A 78 -12.96 0.87 -20.32
N LEU A 79 -13.14 1.14 -19.01
CA LEU A 79 -14.41 1.65 -18.47
C LEU A 79 -14.76 3.05 -19.01
N PHE A 80 -13.76 3.87 -19.28
CA PHE A 80 -13.93 5.27 -19.68
C PHE A 80 -13.55 5.58 -21.14
N LYS A 81 -13.16 4.57 -21.93
CA LYS A 81 -12.65 4.72 -23.31
C LYS A 81 -13.47 5.68 -24.19
N ASP A 82 -14.80 5.57 -24.14
CA ASP A 82 -15.72 6.35 -24.97
C ASP A 82 -16.48 7.43 -24.16
N LYS A 83 -16.08 7.66 -22.91
CA LYS A 83 -16.74 8.62 -22.01
C LYS A 83 -16.03 9.97 -22.06
N LYS A 84 -16.82 11.02 -22.23
CA LYS A 84 -16.34 12.42 -22.19
C LYS A 84 -15.93 12.89 -20.79
N GLN A 85 -16.38 12.21 -19.74
CA GLN A 85 -16.14 12.59 -18.35
C GLN A 85 -15.76 11.37 -17.51
N TRP A 86 -14.81 11.58 -16.60
CA TRP A 86 -14.25 10.57 -15.72
C TRP A 86 -14.66 10.90 -14.28
N LEU A 87 -15.80 10.33 -13.85
CA LEU A 87 -16.33 10.54 -12.51
C LEU A 87 -16.01 9.37 -11.60
N MET A 88 -15.44 9.63 -10.42
CA MET A 88 -15.14 8.60 -9.41
C MET A 88 -16.39 7.80 -9.07
N GLU A 89 -17.56 8.44 -8.95
CA GLU A 89 -18.82 7.74 -8.66
C GLU A 89 -19.16 6.67 -9.70
N THR A 90 -18.90 6.93 -10.99
CA THR A 90 -19.12 5.92 -12.04
C THR A 90 -18.22 4.69 -11.83
N PHE A 91 -16.95 4.93 -11.52
CA PHE A 91 -15.99 3.87 -11.22
C PHE A 91 -16.37 3.12 -9.94
N TYR A 92 -16.68 3.81 -8.87
CA TYR A 92 -17.08 3.22 -7.59
C TYR A 92 -18.33 2.32 -7.70
N ARG A 93 -19.37 2.76 -8.42
CA ARG A 93 -20.56 1.93 -8.68
C ARG A 93 -20.22 0.67 -9.48
N HIS A 94 -19.35 0.79 -10.49
CA HIS A 94 -18.83 -0.36 -11.26
C HIS A 94 -18.10 -1.35 -10.35
N MET A 95 -17.20 -0.86 -9.49
CA MET A 95 -16.44 -1.69 -8.56
C MET A 95 -17.32 -2.41 -7.54
N ARG A 96 -18.33 -1.73 -6.98
CA ARG A 96 -19.29 -2.37 -6.06
C ARG A 96 -20.07 -3.51 -6.71
N LYS A 97 -20.55 -3.30 -7.94
CA LYS A 97 -21.24 -4.34 -8.70
C LYS A 97 -20.32 -5.52 -9.02
N LYS A 98 -19.13 -5.24 -9.56
CA LYS A 98 -18.14 -6.27 -9.94
C LYS A 98 -17.80 -7.18 -8.76
N HIS A 99 -17.53 -6.59 -7.58
CA HIS A 99 -17.06 -7.31 -6.41
C HIS A 99 -18.15 -7.66 -5.40
N HIS A 100 -19.41 -7.38 -5.71
CA HIS A 100 -20.57 -7.62 -4.84
C HIS A 100 -20.41 -7.00 -3.43
N ILE A 101 -19.76 -5.82 -3.35
CA ILE A 101 -19.51 -5.14 -2.07
C ILE A 101 -20.74 -4.29 -1.69
N LEU A 102 -21.38 -4.67 -0.58
CA LEU A 102 -22.61 -4.07 -0.07
C LEU A 102 -23.75 -4.10 -1.10
N MET A 103 -23.81 -5.13 -1.94
CA MET A 103 -24.88 -5.31 -2.93
C MET A 103 -25.90 -6.32 -2.41
N SER A 104 -27.17 -6.10 -2.71
CA SER A 104 -28.22 -7.11 -2.53
C SER A 104 -28.12 -8.18 -3.61
N ASP A 105 -28.76 -9.33 -3.38
CA ASP A 105 -28.82 -10.44 -4.35
C ASP A 105 -29.50 -10.03 -5.68
N GLN A 106 -30.32 -8.98 -5.65
CA GLN A 106 -30.98 -8.40 -6.83
C GLN A 106 -30.09 -7.42 -7.60
N GLY A 107 -28.84 -7.18 -7.17
CA GLY A 107 -27.91 -6.26 -7.83
C GLY A 107 -28.11 -4.79 -7.48
N GLU A 108 -28.97 -4.49 -6.50
CA GLU A 108 -29.22 -3.13 -5.97
C GLU A 108 -28.31 -2.82 -4.77
N PRO A 109 -27.91 -1.56 -4.57
CA PRO A 109 -27.07 -1.21 -3.43
C PRO A 109 -27.83 -1.41 -2.10
N MET A 110 -27.20 -2.05 -1.13
CA MET A 110 -27.74 -2.13 0.24
C MET A 110 -27.96 -0.71 0.81
N GLY A 111 -29.08 -0.52 1.51
CA GLY A 111 -29.51 0.80 2.01
C GLY A 111 -30.12 1.71 0.94
N SER A 112 -30.40 1.19 -0.27
CA SER A 112 -31.10 1.87 -1.37
C SER A 112 -30.39 3.12 -1.91
N LYS A 113 -29.14 3.39 -1.50
CA LYS A 113 -28.31 4.49 -1.99
C LYS A 113 -26.91 3.99 -2.33
N TRP A 114 -26.31 4.60 -3.34
CA TRP A 114 -24.92 4.31 -3.70
C TRP A 114 -23.93 4.93 -2.72
N ASN A 115 -24.25 6.11 -2.18
CA ASN A 115 -23.37 6.92 -1.34
C ASN A 115 -24.14 7.55 -0.16
N PHE A 116 -23.48 7.64 0.99
CA PHE A 116 -23.94 8.27 2.23
C PHE A 116 -22.99 9.41 2.69
N ASP A 117 -22.13 9.94 1.80
CA ASP A 117 -21.14 10.99 2.09
C ASP A 117 -21.71 12.24 2.78
N HIS A 118 -22.94 12.61 2.45
CA HIS A 118 -23.62 13.73 3.09
C HIS A 118 -23.85 13.53 4.59
N ASP A 119 -23.94 12.28 5.06
CA ASP A 119 -24.17 11.94 6.46
C ASP A 119 -22.87 11.94 7.29
N ASN A 120 -21.69 11.99 6.63
CA ASN A 120 -20.37 11.83 7.25
C ASN A 120 -19.72 13.13 7.75
N ARG A 121 -20.53 14.16 8.04
CA ARG A 121 -20.05 15.53 8.29
C ARG A 121 -20.42 16.07 9.68
N LYS A 122 -20.63 15.19 10.67
CA LYS A 122 -21.01 15.64 12.01
C LYS A 122 -19.80 16.32 12.68
N PRO A 123 -19.99 17.45 13.37
CA PRO A 123 -18.93 18.05 14.16
C PRO A 123 -18.62 17.15 15.36
N TRP A 124 -17.34 16.95 15.66
CA TRP A 124 -16.91 16.26 16.87
C TRP A 124 -16.75 17.26 18.03
N LYS A 125 -17.35 16.95 19.19
CA LYS A 125 -17.42 17.84 20.36
C LYS A 125 -16.67 17.28 21.58
N GLY A 126 -15.73 16.36 21.36
CA GLY A 126 -15.00 15.67 22.43
C GLY A 126 -15.62 14.34 22.86
N GLU A 127 -16.81 14.00 22.36
CA GLU A 127 -17.47 12.71 22.60
C GLU A 127 -17.90 12.07 21.27
N PRO A 128 -17.73 10.75 21.09
CA PRO A 128 -17.03 9.85 22.03
C PRO A 128 -15.55 10.21 22.11
N LYS A 129 -14.90 9.87 23.22
CA LYS A 129 -13.45 10.00 23.34
C LYS A 129 -12.74 9.24 22.22
N THR A 130 -11.66 9.82 21.71
CA THR A 130 -10.75 9.12 20.82
C THR A 130 -10.09 7.96 21.58
N LEU A 131 -9.65 6.96 20.82
CA LEU A 131 -8.94 5.83 21.39
C LEU A 131 -7.45 6.14 21.45
N ASN A 132 -6.81 5.74 22.54
CA ASN A 132 -5.37 5.83 22.70
C ASN A 132 -4.65 5.10 21.56
N ASP A 133 -3.42 5.53 21.25
CA ASP A 133 -2.60 4.80 20.31
C ASP A 133 -2.11 3.48 20.89
N HIS A 134 -2.71 2.38 20.46
CA HIS A 134 -2.33 1.02 20.84
C HIS A 134 -1.38 0.36 19.85
N ARG A 135 -0.85 1.09 18.87
CA ARG A 135 0.15 0.54 17.94
C ARG A 135 1.42 0.19 18.72
N HIS A 136 1.99 -0.95 18.36
CA HIS A 136 3.28 -1.33 18.90
C HIS A 136 4.37 -0.42 18.32
N VAL A 137 5.34 -0.11 19.16
CA VAL A 137 6.47 0.74 18.82
C VAL A 137 7.71 -0.13 18.71
N HIS A 138 8.49 0.10 17.67
CA HIS A 138 9.72 -0.63 17.37
C HIS A 138 10.91 0.32 17.39
N ASP A 139 12.05 -0.17 17.86
CA ASP A 139 13.33 0.55 17.76
C ASP A 139 14.11 0.07 16.53
N HIS A 140 14.29 0.98 15.59
CA HIS A 140 15.04 0.81 14.34
C HIS A 140 16.25 1.73 14.24
N SER A 141 16.77 2.20 15.38
CA SER A 141 17.97 3.05 15.42
C SER A 141 19.17 2.43 14.70
N GLU A 142 19.34 1.10 14.78
CA GLU A 142 20.40 0.39 14.04
C GLU A 142 20.23 0.48 12.52
N VAL A 143 18.99 0.29 12.02
CA VAL A 143 18.69 0.42 10.58
C VAL A 143 18.90 1.86 10.11
N TRP A 144 18.51 2.83 10.93
CA TRP A 144 18.72 4.24 10.64
C TRP A 144 20.21 4.60 10.58
N ASN A 145 21.02 4.09 11.50
CA ASN A 145 22.47 4.27 11.47
C ASN A 145 23.07 3.68 10.18
N GLU A 146 22.63 2.49 9.73
CA GLU A 146 23.08 1.88 8.47
C GLU A 146 22.76 2.78 7.25
N ILE A 147 21.59 3.43 7.25
CA ILE A 147 21.18 4.38 6.19
C ILE A 147 22.08 5.63 6.18
N ILE A 148 22.40 6.18 7.35
CA ILE A 148 23.30 7.35 7.49
C ILE A 148 24.71 7.00 7.03
N GLU A 149 25.25 5.87 7.49
CA GLU A 149 26.59 5.38 7.11
C GLU A 149 26.69 5.15 5.59
N SER A 150 25.58 4.73 4.97
CA SER A 150 25.44 4.58 3.52
C SER A 150 25.26 5.90 2.77
N LYS A 151 25.28 7.05 3.46
CA LYS A 151 25.19 8.41 2.90
C LYS A 151 23.92 8.68 2.09
N VAL A 152 22.82 8.03 2.45
CA VAL A 152 21.51 8.30 1.85
C VAL A 152 21.06 9.70 2.27
N LYS A 153 20.67 10.52 1.29
CA LYS A 153 20.08 11.84 1.58
C LYS A 153 18.67 11.66 2.14
N SER A 154 18.42 12.24 3.31
CA SER A 154 17.13 12.20 4.01
C SER A 154 16.74 13.60 4.52
N PHE A 155 15.48 13.76 4.92
CA PHE A 155 14.97 15.00 5.52
C PHE A 155 13.92 14.67 6.60
N GLY A 156 13.72 15.59 7.54
CA GLY A 156 12.79 15.40 8.67
C GLY A 156 13.45 14.70 9.88
N HIS A 157 12.63 14.38 10.87
CA HIS A 157 13.03 13.57 12.03
C HIS A 157 12.81 12.08 11.71
N ASP A 158 13.77 11.23 12.07
CA ASP A 158 13.72 9.80 11.75
C ASP A 158 12.73 9.01 12.60
N HIS A 159 12.53 9.42 13.86
CA HIS A 159 11.73 8.70 14.84
C HIS A 159 12.05 7.19 14.91
N ALA A 160 13.30 6.81 14.63
CA ALA A 160 13.68 5.41 14.47
C ALA A 160 13.53 4.62 15.77
N HIS A 161 13.80 5.25 16.91
CA HIS A 161 13.62 4.66 18.24
C HIS A 161 12.15 4.47 18.64
N GLU A 162 11.21 5.09 17.93
CA GLU A 162 9.78 5.07 18.23
C GLU A 162 8.89 4.78 16.99
N PHE A 163 9.35 3.86 16.13
CA PHE A 163 8.67 3.54 14.88
C PHE A 163 7.36 2.79 15.13
N SER A 164 6.23 3.46 14.84
CA SER A 164 4.88 3.00 15.21
C SER A 164 4.08 2.36 14.06
N TRP A 165 4.74 1.97 12.96
CA TRP A 165 4.09 1.31 11.82
C TRP A 165 4.28 -0.21 11.88
N PRO A 166 3.34 -1.00 11.32
CA PRO A 166 3.44 -2.44 11.35
C PRO A 166 4.64 -2.92 10.51
N LEU A 167 5.38 -3.91 11.00
CA LEU A 167 6.55 -4.46 10.29
C LEU A 167 6.21 -5.67 9.41
N ASN A 168 5.01 -6.22 9.56
CA ASN A 168 4.61 -7.45 8.90
C ASN A 168 3.07 -7.59 8.85
N ARG A 169 2.60 -8.53 8.03
CA ARG A 169 1.17 -8.85 7.87
C ARG A 169 0.45 -9.14 9.19
N LYS A 170 1.10 -9.78 10.16
CA LYS A 170 0.45 -10.12 11.44
C LYS A 170 0.12 -8.85 12.23
N GLU A 171 1.03 -7.88 12.27
CA GLU A 171 0.80 -6.59 12.92
C GLU A 171 -0.22 -5.75 12.16
N ALA A 172 -0.14 -5.72 10.83
CA ALA A 172 -1.12 -5.02 10.00
C ALA A 172 -2.56 -5.54 10.21
N LEU A 173 -2.73 -6.87 10.27
CA LEU A 173 -4.03 -7.49 10.56
C LEU A 173 -4.56 -7.16 11.97
N LYS A 174 -3.68 -7.04 12.97
CA LYS A 174 -4.08 -6.58 14.30
C LYS A 174 -4.61 -5.15 14.27
N GLN A 175 -3.94 -4.25 13.54
CA GLN A 175 -4.39 -2.86 13.38
C GLN A 175 -5.74 -2.79 12.66
N LEU A 176 -5.91 -3.52 11.55
CA LEU A 176 -7.18 -3.60 10.84
C LEU A 176 -8.30 -4.15 11.73
N THR A 177 -8.04 -5.22 12.47
CA THR A 177 -9.00 -5.83 13.39
C THR A 177 -9.43 -4.84 14.47
N TYR A 178 -8.49 -4.08 15.02
CA TYR A 178 -8.77 -3.05 16.03
C TYR A 178 -9.66 -1.94 15.46
N PHE A 179 -9.33 -1.44 14.26
CA PHE A 179 -10.15 -0.45 13.57
C PHE A 179 -11.58 -0.93 13.36
N ILE A 180 -11.77 -2.13 12.80
CA ILE A 180 -13.10 -2.70 12.53
C ILE A 180 -13.92 -2.83 13.82
N LYS A 181 -13.29 -3.30 14.90
CA LYS A 181 -14.00 -3.57 16.16
C LYS A 181 -14.36 -2.32 16.96
N HIS A 182 -13.51 -1.30 16.93
CA HIS A 182 -13.60 -0.19 17.90
C HIS A 182 -13.77 1.19 17.28
N VAL A 183 -13.30 1.41 16.05
CA VAL A 183 -13.21 2.75 15.45
C VAL A 183 -14.19 2.93 14.29
N LEU A 184 -14.41 1.88 13.49
CA LEU A 184 -15.22 1.94 12.26
C LEU A 184 -16.63 2.50 12.49
N ILE A 185 -17.24 2.22 13.64
CA ILE A 185 -18.57 2.73 14.00
C ILE A 185 -18.64 4.27 14.06
N HIS A 186 -17.51 4.94 14.30
CA HIS A 186 -17.40 6.39 14.37
C HIS A 186 -16.75 7.01 13.12
N PHE A 187 -16.27 6.18 12.19
CA PHE A 187 -15.52 6.63 11.01
C PHE A 187 -16.34 7.59 10.15
N GLY A 188 -17.58 7.22 9.81
CA GLY A 188 -18.45 8.04 8.96
C GLY A 188 -18.79 9.37 9.63
N ASP A 189 -19.37 9.31 10.84
CA ASP A 189 -19.82 10.49 11.58
C ASP A 189 -18.79 11.63 11.64
N TYR A 190 -17.52 11.29 11.84
CA TYR A 190 -16.45 12.25 12.08
C TYR A 190 -15.36 12.24 10.99
N GLN A 191 -15.69 11.80 9.78
CA GLN A 191 -14.73 11.65 8.69
C GLN A 191 -14.02 12.97 8.34
N ASP A 192 -14.76 14.07 8.38
CA ASP A 192 -14.28 15.42 8.04
C ASP A 192 -13.90 16.25 9.29
N ALA A 193 -14.05 15.70 10.49
CA ALA A 193 -13.76 16.43 11.72
C ALA A 193 -12.24 16.54 11.95
N MET A 194 -11.78 17.72 12.35
CA MET A 194 -10.39 17.98 12.73
C MET A 194 -10.34 18.58 14.13
N HIS A 195 -9.34 18.18 14.91
CA HIS A 195 -9.12 18.72 16.25
C HIS A 195 -7.62 18.87 16.53
N LYS A 196 -7.24 19.97 17.19
CA LYS A 196 -5.83 20.34 17.43
C LYS A 196 -5.06 19.33 18.29
N ASP A 197 -5.76 18.65 19.21
CA ASP A 197 -5.15 17.72 20.16
C ASP A 197 -5.31 16.25 19.73
N GLU A 198 -6.05 15.98 18.65
CA GLU A 198 -6.37 14.62 18.19
C GLU A 198 -5.88 14.39 16.76
N THR A 199 -4.63 13.95 16.63
CA THR A 199 -3.96 13.81 15.33
C THR A 199 -4.52 12.69 14.44
N ARG A 200 -5.38 11.82 15.00
CA ARG A 200 -5.84 10.60 14.33
C ARG A 200 -7.35 10.51 14.16
N MET A 201 -8.11 11.23 14.98
CA MET A 201 -9.56 11.13 15.04
C MET A 201 -10.01 9.66 14.98
N PHE A 202 -10.97 9.32 14.12
CA PHE A 202 -11.49 7.96 13.95
C PHE A 202 -11.01 7.31 12.65
N HIS A 203 -9.78 7.61 12.22
CA HIS A 203 -9.20 7.02 11.01
C HIS A 203 -8.57 5.65 11.26
N SER A 204 -8.57 4.81 10.22
CA SER A 204 -8.06 3.44 10.28
C SER A 204 -6.54 3.35 10.44
N LEU A 205 -5.80 4.35 9.94
CA LEU A 205 -4.33 4.36 9.85
C LEU A 205 -3.71 3.13 9.19
N ILE A 206 -4.43 2.45 8.29
CA ILE A 206 -3.92 1.24 7.59
C ILE A 206 -3.29 1.55 6.22
N SER A 207 -3.22 2.81 5.81
CA SER A 207 -2.72 3.21 4.48
C SER A 207 -1.28 2.73 4.23
N PHE A 208 -0.39 2.86 5.22
CA PHE A 208 0.97 2.33 5.13
C PHE A 208 0.98 0.81 4.88
N ALA A 209 0.17 0.06 5.62
CA ALA A 209 0.10 -1.39 5.50
C ALA A 209 -0.49 -1.85 4.16
N LEU A 210 -1.51 -1.13 3.64
CA LEU A 210 -2.06 -1.37 2.32
C LEU A 210 -1.00 -1.11 1.25
N ASN A 211 -0.39 0.07 1.25
CA ASN A 211 0.56 0.49 0.21
C ASN A 211 1.86 -0.34 0.20
N THR A 212 2.19 -1.01 1.31
CA THR A 212 3.33 -1.95 1.41
C THR A 212 2.91 -3.42 1.24
N LYS A 213 1.67 -3.67 0.81
CA LYS A 213 1.11 -5.00 0.51
C LYS A 213 1.12 -5.96 1.71
N MET A 214 1.10 -5.41 2.92
CA MET A 214 0.98 -6.20 4.15
C MET A 214 -0.46 -6.67 4.39
N LEU A 215 -1.44 -5.91 3.90
CA LEU A 215 -2.87 -6.24 3.90
C LEU A 215 -3.32 -6.71 2.51
#